data_AF-A0A286U9M4-F1
#
_entry.id   AF-A0A286U9M4-F1
#
_cell.length_a   1.000
_cell.length_b   1.000
_cell.length_c   1.000
_cell.angle_alpha   90.00
_cell.angle_beta   90.00
_cell.angle_gamma   90.00
#
_symmetry.space_group_name_H-M   'P 1'
#
loop_
_entity.id
_entity.type
_entity.pdbx_description
1 polymer ?
#
loop_
_entity_poly.entity_id
_entity_poly.type
_entity_poly.pdbx_seq_one_letter_code
_entity_poly.pdbx_strand_id
1 'polypeptide(L)'
;MTTGSAPASALLRISVAALVLLTVLNVLLPFYLPVPSVSSTVGDTQGRHSSGREWNIDLNQAVLTVEDSVNFQLDTSQGAAQWRAIQPPGHGYITTKEGKFRVSMFHALDCLDRIRRNVLERRENRDKPTSGDAHYCLDYIRQTIQCRSDIELEQVRSEYGGKSVQPFVTHKNCKDWSKVYEKIGKLEGR
;
A
#
# COMPACT_ATOMS: atom_id res chain seq x y z
N MET A 1 58.77 -12.18 -27.08
CA MET A 1 57.35 -11.75 -27.06
C MET A 1 57.25 -10.55 -26.14
N THR A 2 57.43 -9.35 -26.65
CA THR A 2 57.39 -8.10 -25.88
C THR A 2 56.03 -7.44 -26.08
N THR A 3 55.18 -7.50 -25.07
CA THR A 3 53.93 -6.75 -25.02
C THR A 3 54.25 -5.27 -24.80
N GLY A 4 54.16 -4.46 -25.86
CA GLY A 4 54.31 -3.01 -25.76
C GLY A 4 53.12 -2.41 -25.01
N SER A 5 53.32 -1.98 -23.77
CA SER A 5 52.34 -1.17 -23.05
C SER A 5 52.26 0.21 -23.70
N ALA A 6 51.04 0.66 -24.02
CA ALA A 6 50.83 2.01 -24.55
C ALA A 6 51.25 3.06 -23.51
N PRO A 7 51.88 4.18 -23.93
CA PRO A 7 52.31 5.23 -23.01
C PRO A 7 51.10 5.81 -22.26
N ALA A 8 51.24 6.10 -20.96
CA ALA A 8 50.16 6.56 -20.09
C ALA A 8 49.38 7.78 -20.62
N SER A 9 50.04 8.65 -21.40
CA SER A 9 49.42 9.79 -22.07
C SER A 9 48.47 9.41 -23.21
N ALA A 10 48.73 8.30 -23.91
CA ALA A 10 47.83 7.76 -24.94
C ALA A 10 46.59 7.13 -24.29
N LEU A 11 46.77 6.38 -23.19
CA LEU A 11 45.66 5.81 -22.44
C LEU A 11 44.75 6.90 -21.85
N LEU A 12 45.32 7.98 -21.29
CA LEU A 12 44.55 9.10 -20.78
C LEU A 12 43.71 9.79 -21.87
N ARG A 13 44.30 10.02 -23.05
CA ARG A 13 43.58 10.62 -24.19
C ARG A 13 42.43 9.74 -24.69
N ILE A 14 42.64 8.42 -24.74
CA ILE A 14 41.60 7.46 -25.12
C ILE A 14 40.47 7.47 -24.09
N SER A 15 40.79 7.46 -22.79
CA SER A 15 39.78 7.50 -21.72
C SER A 15 38.96 8.78 -21.73
N VAL A 16 39.61 9.94 -21.93
CA VAL A 16 38.90 11.23 -22.04
C VAL A 16 38.01 11.26 -23.27
N ALA A 17 38.49 10.80 -24.42
CA ALA A 17 37.70 10.73 -25.65
C ALA A 17 36.49 9.78 -25.50
N ALA A 18 36.67 8.62 -24.86
CA ALA A 18 35.60 7.68 -24.57
C ALA A 18 34.55 8.27 -23.60
N LEU A 19 34.99 8.99 -22.56
CA LEU A 19 34.08 9.66 -21.62
C LEU A 19 33.25 10.74 -22.33
N VAL A 20 33.89 11.58 -23.15
CA VAL A 20 33.20 12.61 -23.93
C VAL A 20 32.19 11.95 -24.86
N LEU A 21 32.57 10.90 -25.60
CA LEU A 21 31.65 10.20 -26.49
C LEU A 21 30.46 9.59 -25.73
N LEU A 22 30.69 8.94 -24.58
CA LEU A 22 29.63 8.35 -23.76
C LEU A 22 28.67 9.40 -23.18
N THR A 23 29.20 10.55 -22.74
CA THR A 23 28.37 11.65 -22.24
C THR A 23 27.54 12.27 -23.35
N VAL A 24 28.14 12.53 -24.52
CA VAL A 24 27.44 13.05 -25.70
C VAL A 24 26.35 12.07 -26.15
N LEU A 25 26.66 10.77 -26.19
CA LEU A 25 25.68 9.75 -26.53
C LEU A 25 24.53 9.73 -25.51
N ASN A 26 24.80 9.64 -24.20
CA ASN A 26 23.75 9.60 -23.18
C ASN A 26 22.90 10.88 -23.11
N VAL A 27 23.45 12.03 -23.48
CA VAL A 27 22.71 13.31 -23.50
C VAL A 27 21.91 13.47 -24.79
N LEU A 28 22.47 13.13 -25.95
CA LEU A 28 21.83 13.35 -27.25
C LEU A 28 20.87 12.23 -27.64
N LEU A 29 21.17 10.98 -27.30
CA LEU A 29 20.36 9.81 -27.66
C LEU A 29 18.88 9.92 -27.20
N PRO A 30 18.54 10.47 -26.01
CA PRO A 30 17.15 10.70 -25.59
C PRO A 30 16.40 11.77 -26.41
N PHE A 31 17.11 12.68 -27.08
CA PHE A 31 16.47 13.69 -27.94
C PHE A 31 16.16 13.14 -29.35
N TYR A 32 16.96 12.17 -29.82
CA TYR A 32 16.80 11.59 -31.15
C TYR A 32 16.04 10.25 -31.14
N LEU A 33 16.16 9.48 -30.07
CA LEU A 33 15.32 8.32 -29.83
C LEU A 33 14.16 8.76 -28.94
N PRO A 34 12.91 8.77 -29.43
CA PRO A 34 11.77 9.00 -28.56
C PRO A 34 11.76 7.88 -27.52
N VAL A 35 12.20 8.18 -26.29
CA VAL A 35 11.88 7.33 -25.15
C VAL A 35 10.36 7.34 -25.08
N PRO A 36 9.68 6.20 -25.22
CA PRO A 36 8.25 6.19 -25.08
C PRO A 36 7.95 6.75 -23.69
N SER A 37 7.41 7.96 -23.64
CA SER A 37 6.76 8.42 -22.43
C SER A 37 5.65 7.40 -22.21
N VAL A 38 5.78 6.59 -21.17
CA VAL A 38 4.64 5.85 -20.65
C VAL A 38 3.73 6.90 -20.04
N SER A 39 3.05 7.64 -20.92
CA SER A 39 1.85 8.36 -20.58
C SER A 39 0.89 7.26 -20.15
N SER A 40 0.83 7.01 -18.85
CA SER A 40 -0.26 6.26 -18.24
C SER A 40 -1.52 7.13 -18.28
N THR A 41 -1.85 7.69 -19.43
CA THR A 41 -3.23 7.95 -19.79
C THR A 41 -3.83 6.57 -20.00
N VAL A 42 -4.18 5.92 -18.89
CA VAL A 42 -5.26 4.94 -18.89
C VAL A 42 -6.42 5.72 -19.48
N GLY A 43 -6.65 5.52 -20.78
CA GLY A 43 -7.75 6.15 -21.48
C GLY A 43 -8.99 5.83 -20.67
N ASP A 44 -9.68 6.88 -20.23
CA ASP A 44 -11.00 6.85 -19.63
C ASP A 44 -11.97 6.29 -20.68
N THR A 45 -11.88 4.98 -20.89
CA THR A 45 -12.95 4.21 -21.48
C THR A 45 -13.95 4.05 -20.36
N GLN A 46 -14.79 5.08 -20.25
CA GLN A 46 -16.13 5.03 -19.69
C GLN A 46 -16.86 3.83 -20.30
N GLY A 47 -16.62 2.68 -19.69
CA GLY A 47 -16.91 1.36 -20.20
C GLY A 47 -16.52 0.43 -19.09
N ARG A 48 -17.41 0.33 -18.09
CA ARG A 48 -17.38 -0.58 -16.95
C ARG A 48 -17.22 -2.03 -17.43
N HIS A 49 -16.05 -2.40 -17.92
CA HIS A 49 -15.58 -3.76 -17.87
C HIS A 49 -15.28 -3.99 -16.39
N SER A 50 -16.33 -4.35 -15.66
CA SER A 50 -16.18 -5.09 -14.42
C SER A 50 -15.37 -6.32 -14.80
N SER A 51 -14.04 -6.25 -14.69
CA SER A 51 -13.27 -7.46 -14.44
C SER A 51 -14.05 -8.16 -13.34
N GLY A 52 -14.39 -9.45 -13.47
CA GLY A 52 -15.24 -10.19 -12.52
C GLY A 52 -14.67 -10.31 -11.10
N ARG A 53 -13.77 -9.39 -10.73
CA ARG A 53 -13.04 -9.20 -9.49
C ARG A 53 -13.68 -8.13 -8.59
N GLU A 54 -14.61 -7.32 -9.10
CA GLU A 54 -15.35 -6.36 -8.27
C GLU A 54 -16.64 -7.00 -7.73
N TRP A 55 -16.80 -6.95 -6.41
CA TRP A 55 -18.03 -7.40 -5.78
C TRP A 55 -19.07 -6.28 -5.78
N ASN A 56 -20.07 -6.39 -6.67
CA ASN A 56 -21.10 -5.36 -6.84
C ASN A 56 -22.06 -5.33 -5.64
N ILE A 57 -21.71 -4.55 -4.62
CA ILE A 57 -22.56 -4.19 -3.49
C ILE A 57 -22.78 -2.68 -3.51
N ASP A 58 -24.05 -2.28 -3.43
CA ASP A 58 -24.41 -0.88 -3.28
C ASP A 58 -24.23 -0.42 -1.83
N LEU A 59 -23.18 0.37 -1.59
CA LEU A 59 -22.82 0.91 -0.28
C LEU A 59 -23.31 2.36 -0.14
N ASN A 60 -24.07 2.61 0.93
CA ASN A 60 -24.51 3.96 1.27
C ASN A 60 -23.32 4.82 1.69
N GLN A 61 -23.48 6.15 1.61
CA GLN A 61 -22.55 7.05 2.30
C GLN A 61 -22.72 6.92 3.82
N ALA A 62 -21.61 7.06 4.52
CA ALA A 62 -21.53 7.10 5.97
C ALA A 62 -20.63 8.25 6.41
N VAL A 63 -20.84 8.69 7.64
CA VAL A 63 -19.98 9.66 8.31
C VAL A 63 -19.16 8.92 9.35
N LEU A 64 -17.85 9.19 9.41
CA LEU A 64 -16.95 8.63 10.40
C LEU A 64 -16.20 9.74 11.13
N THR A 65 -16.38 9.83 12.44
CA THR A 65 -15.56 10.69 13.30
C THR A 65 -14.42 9.85 13.86
N VAL A 66 -13.17 10.25 13.55
CA VAL A 66 -11.98 9.63 14.13
C VAL A 66 -11.76 10.21 15.52
N GLU A 67 -11.61 9.35 16.51
CA GLU A 67 -11.40 9.72 17.91
C GLU A 67 -10.42 8.76 18.60
N ASP A 68 -9.84 9.21 19.71
CA ASP A 68 -9.10 8.33 20.61
C ASP A 68 -10.09 7.33 21.24
N SER A 69 -10.01 6.07 20.82
CA SER A 69 -10.95 5.04 21.23
C SER A 69 -10.41 4.18 22.36
N VAL A 70 -11.29 3.78 23.28
CA VAL A 70 -11.02 2.69 24.22
C VAL A 70 -11.02 1.33 23.53
N ASN A 71 -11.53 1.24 22.30
CA ASN A 71 -11.56 0.02 21.49
C ASN A 71 -10.25 -0.18 20.71
N PHE A 72 -9.98 -1.42 20.33
CA PHE A 72 -8.82 -1.84 19.54
C PHE A 72 -7.47 -1.50 20.19
N GLN A 73 -7.41 -1.47 21.52
CA GLN A 73 -6.19 -1.22 22.27
C GLN A 73 -5.03 -2.11 21.80
N LEU A 74 -3.82 -1.53 21.85
CA LEU A 74 -2.63 -2.14 21.28
C LEU A 74 -2.27 -3.46 21.98
N ASP A 75 -2.19 -3.45 23.31
CA ASP A 75 -1.53 -4.46 24.14
C ASP A 75 -2.41 -5.06 25.25
N THR A 76 -3.74 -4.90 25.16
CA THR A 76 -4.68 -5.50 26.12
C THR A 76 -5.35 -6.76 25.58
N SER A 77 -5.81 -7.64 26.47
CA SER A 77 -6.57 -8.84 26.11
C SER A 77 -7.90 -8.50 25.43
N GLN A 78 -8.57 -7.44 25.88
CA GLN A 78 -9.79 -6.92 25.27
C GLN A 78 -9.52 -6.39 23.86
N GLY A 79 -8.47 -5.58 23.68
CA GLY A 79 -8.06 -5.09 22.36
C GLY A 79 -7.76 -6.25 21.40
N ALA A 80 -7.00 -7.26 21.86
CA ALA A 80 -6.73 -8.47 21.08
C ALA A 80 -8.00 -9.26 20.71
N ALA A 81 -9.05 -9.22 21.54
CA ALA A 81 -10.34 -9.82 21.20
C ALA A 81 -11.08 -9.00 20.13
N GLN A 82 -11.06 -7.68 20.22
CA GLN A 82 -11.67 -6.78 19.22
C GLN A 82 -11.00 -6.90 17.86
N TRP A 83 -9.66 -6.90 17.82
CA TRP A 83 -8.91 -7.13 16.58
C TRP A 83 -9.21 -8.48 15.93
N ARG A 84 -9.47 -9.53 16.72
CA ARG A 84 -9.92 -10.83 16.18
C ARG A 84 -11.35 -10.77 15.67
N ALA A 85 -12.24 -10.09 16.39
CA ALA A 85 -13.67 -9.98 16.06
C ALA A 85 -13.95 -9.12 14.82
N ILE A 86 -12.98 -8.33 14.34
CA ILE A 86 -13.12 -7.54 13.12
C ILE A 86 -13.19 -8.41 11.85
N GLN A 87 -12.71 -9.65 11.92
CA GLN A 87 -12.87 -10.59 10.82
C GLN A 87 -14.29 -11.17 10.89
N PRO A 88 -15.04 -11.18 9.78
CA PRO A 88 -16.27 -11.94 9.72
C PRO A 88 -15.91 -13.43 9.84
N PRO A 89 -16.89 -14.30 10.13
CA PRO A 89 -16.68 -15.72 9.94
C PRO A 89 -16.16 -16.00 8.51
N GLY A 90 -15.41 -17.09 8.39
CA GLY A 90 -14.71 -17.45 7.14
C GLY A 90 -13.79 -16.38 6.57
N HIS A 91 -13.35 -15.40 7.37
CA HIS A 91 -12.30 -14.41 7.05
C HIS A 91 -12.55 -13.55 5.79
N GLY A 92 -13.83 -13.46 5.38
CA GLY A 92 -14.26 -12.65 4.23
C GLY A 92 -13.88 -13.25 2.87
N TYR A 93 -13.75 -14.57 2.81
CA TYR A 93 -13.66 -15.29 1.53
C TYR A 93 -15.05 -15.44 0.91
N ILE A 94 -15.15 -15.25 -0.40
CA ILE A 94 -16.34 -15.48 -1.22
C ILE A 94 -16.00 -16.47 -2.32
N THR A 95 -16.92 -17.37 -2.63
CA THR A 95 -16.80 -18.30 -3.76
C THR A 95 -17.80 -17.91 -4.83
N THR A 96 -17.31 -17.63 -6.03
CA THR A 96 -18.12 -17.33 -7.22
C THR A 96 -17.89 -18.40 -8.29
N LYS A 97 -18.51 -18.24 -9.46
CA LYS A 97 -18.26 -19.14 -10.60
C LYS A 97 -16.84 -18.99 -11.15
N GLU A 98 -16.24 -17.83 -10.95
CA GLU A 98 -14.92 -17.44 -11.44
C GLU A 98 -13.79 -17.82 -10.48
N GLY A 99 -14.11 -18.25 -9.26
CA GLY A 99 -13.14 -18.74 -8.29
C GLY A 99 -13.42 -18.31 -6.85
N LYS A 100 -12.44 -18.57 -5.97
CA LYS A 100 -12.46 -18.15 -4.57
C LYS A 100 -11.68 -16.84 -4.44
N PHE A 101 -12.34 -15.82 -3.89
CA PHE A 101 -11.77 -14.49 -3.68
C PHE A 101 -11.83 -14.12 -2.20
N ARG A 102 -11.00 -13.17 -1.77
CA ARG A 102 -11.12 -12.53 -0.46
C ARG A 102 -11.45 -11.06 -0.66
N VAL A 103 -12.43 -10.55 0.07
CA VAL A 103 -12.74 -9.11 0.01
C VAL A 103 -11.55 -8.34 0.56
N SER A 104 -11.04 -7.40 -0.23
CA SER A 104 -9.81 -6.63 0.08
C SER A 104 -9.85 -5.92 1.43
N MET A 105 -11.04 -5.45 1.86
CA MET A 105 -11.22 -4.82 3.18
C MET A 105 -10.80 -5.74 4.32
N PHE A 106 -11.24 -7.00 4.35
CA PHE A 106 -10.88 -7.92 5.44
C PHE A 106 -9.42 -8.34 5.40
N HIS A 107 -8.83 -8.41 4.21
CA HIS A 107 -7.39 -8.65 4.07
C HIS A 107 -6.57 -7.50 4.67
N ALA A 108 -6.94 -6.25 4.40
CA ALA A 108 -6.30 -5.08 5.02
C ALA A 108 -6.41 -5.13 6.55
N LEU A 109 -7.60 -5.43 7.08
CA LEU A 109 -7.82 -5.50 8.54
C LEU A 109 -7.03 -6.64 9.21
N ASP A 110 -6.93 -7.80 8.56
CA ASP A 110 -6.09 -8.92 9.02
C ASP A 110 -4.60 -8.54 9.02
N CYS A 111 -4.16 -7.83 7.98
CA CYS A 111 -2.79 -7.32 7.93
C CYS A 111 -2.47 -6.29 9.02
N LEU A 112 -3.42 -5.42 9.37
CA LEU A 112 -3.25 -4.50 10.51
C LEU A 112 -3.07 -5.26 11.83
N ASP A 113 -3.87 -6.30 12.10
CA ASP A 113 -3.68 -7.11 13.32
C ASP A 113 -2.36 -7.89 13.31
N ARG A 114 -1.91 -8.39 12.14
CA ARG A 114 -0.58 -9.04 12.00
C ARG A 114 0.56 -8.10 12.33
N ILE A 115 0.50 -6.86 11.85
CA ILE A 115 1.47 -5.81 12.18
C ILE A 115 1.45 -5.54 13.68
N ARG A 116 0.26 -5.34 14.26
CA ARG A 116 0.09 -5.12 15.71
C ARG A 116 0.75 -6.22 16.54
N ARG A 117 0.46 -7.50 16.25
CA ARG A 117 1.05 -8.64 16.95
C ARG A 117 2.58 -8.66 16.83
N ASN A 118 3.12 -8.38 15.64
CA ASN A 118 4.57 -8.30 15.45
C ASN A 118 5.23 -7.18 16.26
N VAL A 119 4.59 -6.02 16.38
CA VAL A 119 5.07 -4.92 17.24
C VAL A 119 5.16 -5.38 18.68
N LEU A 120 4.14 -6.08 19.19
CA LEU A 120 4.13 -6.61 20.56
C LEU A 120 5.19 -7.69 20.78
N GLU A 121 5.29 -8.65 19.87
CA GLU A 121 6.28 -9.73 19.96
C GLU A 121 7.72 -9.20 19.99
N ARG A 122 8.02 -8.15 19.20
CA ARG A 122 9.34 -7.50 19.21
C ARG A 122 9.55 -6.58 20.41
N ARG A 123 8.49 -6.03 21.00
CA ARG A 123 8.57 -5.30 22.27
C ARG A 123 9.00 -6.25 23.39
N GLU A 124 8.48 -7.47 23.40
CA GLU A 124 8.82 -8.50 24.39
C GLU A 124 10.20 -9.11 24.13
N ASN A 125 10.58 -9.31 22.86
CA ASN A 125 11.88 -9.83 22.48
C ASN A 125 12.48 -9.01 21.31
N ARG A 126 13.40 -8.10 21.64
CA ARG A 126 14.00 -7.18 20.65
C ARG A 126 14.90 -7.88 19.63
N ASP A 127 15.44 -9.05 19.97
CA ASP A 127 16.30 -9.84 19.09
C ASP A 127 15.48 -10.64 18.06
N LYS A 128 14.15 -10.68 18.23
CA LYS A 128 13.28 -11.34 17.26
C LYS A 128 13.30 -10.56 15.93
N PRO A 129 13.65 -11.23 14.82
CA PRO A 129 13.67 -10.59 13.51
C PRO A 129 12.25 -10.19 13.09
N THR A 130 12.16 -9.18 12.23
CA THR A 130 10.90 -8.81 11.58
C THR A 130 10.35 -10.02 10.81
N SER A 131 9.08 -10.39 11.03
CA SER A 131 8.48 -11.48 10.27
C SER A 131 8.25 -11.10 8.80
N GLY A 132 8.35 -12.09 7.90
CA GLY A 132 7.99 -11.90 6.49
C GLY A 132 6.54 -11.43 6.30
N ASP A 133 5.63 -11.92 7.15
CA ASP A 133 4.23 -11.48 7.19
C ASP A 133 4.10 -9.99 7.51
N ALA A 134 4.85 -9.47 8.49
CA ALA A 134 4.81 -8.05 8.83
C ALA A 134 5.31 -7.18 7.68
N HIS A 135 6.38 -7.60 7.01
CA HIS A 135 6.89 -6.88 5.84
C HIS A 135 5.85 -6.87 4.70
N TYR A 136 5.32 -8.04 4.35
CA TYR A 136 4.26 -8.16 3.34
C TYR A 136 3.03 -7.30 3.68
N CYS A 137 2.58 -7.34 4.93
CA CYS A 137 1.41 -6.59 5.35
C CYS A 137 1.63 -5.08 5.35
N LEU A 138 2.83 -4.61 5.75
CA LEU A 138 3.17 -3.20 5.63
C LEU A 138 3.14 -2.74 4.17
N ASP A 139 3.71 -3.53 3.26
CA ASP A 139 3.67 -3.25 1.83
C ASP A 139 2.25 -3.25 1.26
N TYR A 140 1.42 -4.22 1.68
CA TYR A 140 0.03 -4.32 1.24
C TYR A 140 -0.80 -3.12 1.70
N ILE A 141 -0.65 -2.70 2.96
CA ILE A 141 -1.35 -1.54 3.52
C ILE A 141 -0.88 -0.26 2.84
N ARG A 142 0.43 -0.07 2.66
CA ARG A 142 0.99 1.08 1.94
C ARG A 142 0.39 1.20 0.53
N GLN A 143 0.34 0.09 -0.22
CA GLN A 143 -0.26 0.06 -1.56
C GLN A 143 -1.77 0.35 -1.52
N THR A 144 -2.49 -0.24 -0.57
CA THR A 144 -3.94 -0.03 -0.42
C THR A 144 -4.27 1.44 -0.14
N ILE A 145 -3.50 2.10 0.72
CA ILE A 145 -3.66 3.53 1.02
C ILE A 145 -3.44 4.37 -0.24
N GLN A 146 -2.34 4.15 -0.97
CA GLN A 146 -2.05 4.91 -2.19
C GLN A 146 -3.12 4.70 -3.28
N CYS A 147 -3.62 3.48 -3.47
CA CYS A 147 -4.67 3.18 -4.46
C CYS A 147 -6.03 3.78 -4.09
N ARG A 148 -6.26 4.12 -2.82
CA ARG A 148 -7.53 4.68 -2.31
C ARG A 148 -7.33 6.05 -1.69
N SER A 149 -6.27 6.75 -2.11
CA SER A 149 -5.75 7.95 -1.44
C SER A 149 -6.87 8.90 -1.03
N ASP A 150 -6.98 9.12 0.28
CA ASP A 150 -7.80 10.20 0.81
C ASP A 150 -7.05 11.51 0.56
N ILE A 151 -7.76 12.50 0.02
CA ILE A 151 -7.22 13.82 -0.32
C ILE A 151 -7.73 14.91 0.63
N GLU A 152 -8.45 14.53 1.70
CA GLU A 152 -8.83 15.46 2.76
C GLU A 152 -7.58 16.06 3.44
N LEU A 153 -7.61 17.37 3.65
CA LEU A 153 -6.53 18.10 4.32
C LEU A 153 -6.70 17.98 5.84
N GLU A 154 -5.69 17.47 6.52
CA GLU A 154 -5.66 17.43 7.99
C GLU A 154 -5.15 18.76 8.57
N GLN A 155 -5.74 19.21 9.69
CA GLN A 155 -5.37 20.47 10.31
C GLN A 155 -4.02 20.37 11.03
N VAL A 156 -3.06 21.24 10.68
CA VAL A 156 -1.83 21.43 11.44
C VAL A 156 -2.12 22.31 12.66
N ARG A 157 -1.88 21.81 13.88
CA ARG A 157 -2.15 22.52 15.14
C ARG A 157 -0.92 23.10 15.82
N SER A 158 0.27 22.61 15.50
CA SER A 158 1.52 23.17 15.99
C SER A 158 2.67 22.82 15.05
N GLU A 159 3.51 23.81 14.75
CA GLU A 159 4.77 23.59 14.03
C GLU A 159 5.84 22.92 14.91
N TYR A 160 5.61 22.85 16.23
CA TYR A 160 6.54 22.29 17.22
C TYR A 160 5.89 21.22 18.11
N GLY A 161 6.60 20.09 18.33
CA GLY A 161 6.18 18.98 19.19
C GLY A 161 5.40 17.88 18.45
N GLY A 162 5.66 16.61 18.79
CA GLY A 162 5.27 15.39 18.04
C GLY A 162 3.78 15.07 17.85
N LYS A 163 2.89 16.06 17.89
CA LYS A 163 1.48 16.00 17.46
C LYS A 163 1.13 17.23 16.61
N SER A 164 1.91 17.46 15.56
CA SER A 164 1.75 18.63 14.70
C SER A 164 0.46 18.64 13.88
N VAL A 165 -0.13 17.47 13.61
CA VAL A 165 -1.34 17.32 12.78
C VAL A 165 -2.46 16.69 13.62
N GLN A 166 -3.68 17.23 13.52
CA GLN A 166 -4.86 16.70 14.17
C GLN A 166 -5.63 15.77 13.22
N PRO A 167 -5.63 14.45 13.46
CA PRO A 167 -6.34 13.48 12.62
C PRO A 167 -7.84 13.35 12.97
N PHE A 168 -8.30 14.01 14.05
CA PHE A 168 -9.67 13.91 14.57
C PHE A 168 -10.64 14.80 13.79
N VAL A 169 -10.77 14.54 12.50
CA VAL A 169 -11.78 15.17 11.63
C VAL A 169 -12.93 14.19 11.37
N THR A 170 -14.09 14.75 11.07
CA THR A 170 -15.25 13.95 10.69
C THR A 170 -15.27 13.81 9.18
N HIS A 171 -14.96 12.61 8.70
CA HIS A 171 -15.03 12.25 7.28
C HIS A 171 -16.49 12.07 6.87
N LYS A 172 -16.91 12.73 5.80
CA LYS A 172 -18.31 12.68 5.28
C LYS A 172 -18.47 11.83 4.02
N ASN A 173 -17.35 11.38 3.45
CA ASN A 173 -17.27 10.65 2.19
C ASN A 173 -17.09 9.14 2.39
N CYS A 174 -17.18 8.63 3.62
CA CYS A 174 -17.01 7.21 3.90
C CYS A 174 -18.14 6.37 3.29
N LYS A 175 -17.88 5.06 3.18
CA LYS A 175 -18.87 4.06 2.77
C LYS A 175 -19.31 3.24 3.98
N ASP A 176 -20.61 2.95 4.06
CA ASP A 176 -21.17 2.09 5.09
C ASP A 176 -20.75 0.63 4.87
N TRP A 177 -19.70 0.22 5.57
CA TRP A 177 -19.15 -1.12 5.48
C TRP A 177 -20.00 -2.17 6.20
N SER A 178 -21.00 -1.79 7.01
CA SER A 178 -21.85 -2.75 7.72
C SER A 178 -22.59 -3.68 6.75
N LYS A 179 -23.00 -3.14 5.59
CA LYS A 179 -23.59 -3.89 4.47
C LYS A 179 -22.67 -4.99 3.93
N VAL A 180 -21.35 -4.80 3.96
CA VAL A 180 -20.37 -5.80 3.52
C VAL A 180 -20.38 -7.00 4.48
N TYR A 181 -20.41 -6.75 5.79
CA TYR A 181 -20.52 -7.79 6.81
C TYR A 181 -21.85 -8.54 6.71
N GLU A 182 -22.97 -7.81 6.56
CA GLU A 182 -24.29 -8.41 6.38
C GLU A 182 -24.30 -9.35 5.16
N LYS A 183 -23.72 -8.91 4.04
CA LYS A 183 -23.70 -9.69 2.81
C LYS A 183 -22.83 -10.96 2.94
N ILE A 184 -21.67 -10.87 3.59
CA ILE A 184 -20.83 -12.06 3.87
C ILE A 184 -21.57 -13.03 4.78
N GLY A 185 -22.15 -12.56 5.89
CA GLY A 185 -22.86 -13.44 6.82
C GLY A 185 -23.99 -14.22 6.16
N LYS A 186 -24.69 -13.60 5.20
CA LYS A 186 -25.72 -14.28 4.37
C LYS A 186 -25.18 -15.35 3.44
N LEU A 187 -23.92 -15.25 3.01
CA LEU A 187 -23.28 -16.24 2.15
C LEU A 187 -22.79 -17.45 2.94
N GLU A 188 -22.40 -17.26 4.20
CA GLU A 188 -21.91 -18.33 5.07
C GLU A 188 -23.02 -19.11 5.78
N GLY A 189 -24.17 -18.48 5.99
CA GLY A 189 -25.38 -19.13 6.51
C GLY A 189 -26.18 -19.91 5.46
N ARG A 190 -25.68 -20.03 4.22
CA ARG A 190 -26.25 -20.84 3.13
C ARG A 190 -25.44 -22.10 2.93
#